data_AF-A0A5C6AG21-F1
#
_entry.id   AF-A0A5C6AG21-F1
#
_cell.length_a   1.000
_cell.length_b   1.000
_cell.length_c   1.000
_cell.angle_alpha   90.00
_cell.angle_beta   90.00
_cell.angle_gamma   90.00
#
_symmetry.space_group_name_H-M   'P 1'
#
loop_
_entity.id
_entity.type
_entity.pdbx_description
1 polymer ?
#
loop_
_entity_poly.entity_id
_entity_poly.type
_entity_poly.pdbx_seq_one_letter_code
_entity_poly.pdbx_strand_id
1 'polypeptide(L)'
;MKRHRTRDCPRRGFTLIELVVSAVLASILMAACLNIMWSALREGQELERRDSDRAAVDQMVDVLLTDLQNARGMVAGEQELVLHGFLGIRDGRPDHSPGRVRYAIVRAGDHNVLVRSVESVGGSQSSLVWLGMGAFQMDVLAMASEVDAAEAGSMAGAVETGGLPEIPDSFRVRLISESGRVLHSEVVHHHAM
;
A
#
# COMPACT_ATOMS: atom_id res chain seq x y z
N MET A 1 -6.96 78.99 -44.69
CA MET A 1 -6.22 77.94 -43.95
C MET A 1 -7.14 77.28 -42.94
N LYS A 2 -7.14 75.94 -42.92
CA LYS A 2 -7.63 74.98 -41.89
C LYS A 2 -9.08 75.11 -41.37
N ARG A 3 -9.98 74.28 -41.92
CA ARG A 3 -11.18 73.80 -41.20
C ARG A 3 -10.80 72.56 -40.39
N HIS A 4 -10.83 72.64 -39.06
CA HIS A 4 -10.78 71.47 -38.19
C HIS A 4 -12.10 70.70 -38.30
N ARG A 5 -12.06 69.48 -38.86
CA ARG A 5 -13.13 68.50 -38.68
C ARG A 5 -12.94 67.87 -37.31
N THR A 6 -13.75 68.28 -36.34
CA THR A 6 -13.98 67.48 -35.13
C THR A 6 -14.68 66.20 -35.54
N ARG A 7 -13.98 65.07 -35.43
CA ARG A 7 -14.58 63.74 -35.51
C ARG A 7 -15.36 63.55 -34.22
N ASP A 8 -16.69 63.62 -34.31
CA ASP A 8 -17.55 63.13 -33.25
C ASP A 8 -17.42 61.60 -33.21
N CYS A 9 -16.68 61.10 -32.22
CA CYS A 9 -16.76 59.68 -31.85
C CYS A 9 -18.14 59.46 -31.20
N PRO A 10 -19.01 58.60 -31.75
CA PRO A 10 -20.24 58.26 -31.08
C PRO A 10 -19.90 57.54 -29.76
N ARG A 11 -20.13 58.22 -28.63
CA ARG A 11 -20.18 57.57 -27.32
C ARG A 11 -21.43 56.69 -27.30
N ARG A 12 -21.31 55.45 -27.77
CA ARG A 12 -22.29 54.39 -27.48
C ARG A 12 -22.18 54.05 -26.00
N GLY A 13 -23.04 54.68 -25.19
CA GLY A 13 -23.32 54.19 -23.85
C GLY A 13 -24.08 52.88 -23.97
N PHE A 14 -23.65 51.85 -23.24
CA PHE A 14 -24.38 50.60 -23.15
C PHE A 14 -25.77 50.85 -22.58
N THR A 15 -26.77 50.22 -23.18
CA THR A 15 -28.13 50.28 -22.64
C THR A 15 -28.20 49.53 -21.31
N LEU A 16 -29.11 49.94 -20.43
CA LEU A 16 -29.30 49.30 -19.12
C LEU A 16 -29.56 47.78 -19.28
N ILE A 17 -30.23 47.41 -20.38
CA ILE A 17 -30.49 46.02 -20.77
C ILE A 17 -29.20 45.28 -21.11
N GLU A 18 -28.28 45.85 -21.91
CA GLU A 18 -26.99 45.21 -22.22
C GLU A 18 -26.12 44.98 -20.97
N LEU A 19 -26.12 45.93 -20.02
CA LEU A 19 -25.41 45.78 -18.76
C LEU A 19 -25.97 44.63 -17.92
N VAL A 20 -27.30 44.54 -17.84
CA VAL A 20 -27.98 43.44 -17.12
C VAL A 20 -27.71 42.10 -17.79
N VAL A 21 -27.82 42.03 -19.12
CA VAL A 21 -27.54 40.79 -19.87
C VAL A 21 -26.09 40.35 -19.70
N SER A 22 -25.14 41.30 -19.75
CA SER A 22 -23.71 41.00 -19.54
C SER A 22 -23.42 40.53 -18.12
N ALA A 23 -24.05 41.13 -17.11
CA ALA A 23 -23.91 40.73 -15.72
C ALA A 23 -24.48 39.33 -15.46
N VAL A 24 -25.62 38.99 -16.06
CA VAL A 24 -26.23 37.65 -15.98
C VAL A 24 -25.36 36.62 -16.69
N LEU A 25 -24.84 36.92 -17.88
CA LEU A 25 -23.92 36.02 -18.58
C LEU A 25 -22.63 35.80 -17.79
N ALA A 26 -22.06 36.86 -17.22
CA ALA A 26 -20.88 36.76 -16.38
C ALA A 26 -21.13 35.92 -15.12
N SER A 27 -22.30 36.07 -14.47
CA SER A 27 -22.64 35.28 -13.28
C SER A 27 -22.85 33.79 -13.61
N ILE A 28 -23.49 33.48 -14.75
CA ILE A 28 -23.64 32.10 -15.23
C ILE A 28 -22.28 31.47 -15.56
N LEU A 29 -21.42 32.21 -16.27
CA LEU A 29 -20.07 31.74 -16.60
C LEU A 29 -19.25 31.50 -15.33
N MET A 30 -19.32 32.41 -14.36
CA MET A 30 -18.58 32.25 -13.11
C MET A 30 -19.08 31.05 -12.29
N ALA A 31 -20.40 30.82 -12.25
CA ALA A 31 -20.98 29.63 -11.63
C ALA A 31 -20.53 28.34 -12.33
N ALA A 32 -20.46 28.33 -13.65
CA ALA A 32 -19.94 27.19 -14.41
C ALA A 32 -18.45 26.93 -14.09
N CYS A 33 -17.62 27.97 -14.05
CA CYS A 33 -16.20 27.85 -13.69
C CYS A 33 -16.01 27.31 -12.26
N LEU A 34 -16.82 27.76 -11.30
CA LEU A 34 -16.78 27.28 -9.92
C LEU A 34 -17.10 25.79 -9.81
N ASN A 35 -18.10 25.31 -10.54
CA ASN A 35 -18.44 23.87 -10.58
C ASN A 35 -17.30 23.02 -11.15
N ILE A 36 -16.66 23.47 -12.24
CA ILE A 36 -15.53 22.75 -12.84
C ILE A 36 -14.35 22.73 -11.86
N MET A 37 -14.05 23.85 -11.21
CA MET A 37 -12.98 23.94 -10.21
C MET A 37 -13.22 23.00 -9.03
N TRP A 38 -14.46 22.88 -8.56
CA TRP A 38 -14.80 21.92 -7.50
C TRP A 38 -14.65 20.46 -7.94
N SER A 39 -15.02 20.14 -9.18
CA SER A 39 -14.78 18.80 -9.75
C SER A 39 -13.29 18.49 -9.80
N ALA A 40 -12.49 19.41 -10.35
CA ALA A 40 -11.05 19.25 -10.48
C ALA A 40 -10.33 19.13 -9.12
N LEU A 41 -10.76 19.90 -8.12
CA LEU A 41 -10.24 19.80 -6.75
C LEU A 41 -10.57 18.43 -6.12
N ARG A 42 -11.78 17.93 -6.34
CA ARG A 42 -12.20 16.62 -5.82
C ARG A 42 -11.44 15.48 -6.50
N GLU A 43 -11.24 15.58 -7.80
CA GLU A 43 -10.42 14.64 -8.57
C GLU A 43 -8.95 14.66 -8.14
N GLY A 44 -8.38 15.85 -7.89
CA GLY A 44 -7.02 16.00 -7.37
C GLY A 44 -6.83 15.34 -6.00
N GLN A 45 -7.76 15.54 -5.07
CA GLN A 45 -7.72 14.90 -3.75
C GLN A 45 -7.85 13.37 -3.82
N GLU A 46 -8.66 12.86 -4.74
CA GLU A 46 -8.82 11.42 -4.95
C GLU A 46 -7.56 10.79 -5.54
N LEU A 47 -6.88 11.50 -6.46
CA LEU A 47 -5.59 11.08 -7.02
C LEU A 47 -4.49 11.05 -5.94
N GLU A 48 -4.36 12.11 -5.15
CA GLU A 48 -3.37 12.16 -4.05
C GLU A 48 -3.58 11.04 -3.03
N ARG A 49 -4.85 10.72 -2.69
CA ARG A 49 -5.16 9.59 -1.81
C ARG A 49 -4.74 8.25 -2.41
N ARG A 50 -5.00 8.02 -3.69
CA ARG A 50 -4.60 6.78 -4.38
C ARG A 50 -3.10 6.62 -4.46
N ASP A 51 -2.37 7.71 -4.72
CA ASP A 51 -0.91 7.69 -4.77
C ASP A 51 -0.30 7.43 -3.38
N SER A 52 -0.83 8.06 -2.33
CA SER A 52 -0.42 7.81 -0.94
C SER A 52 -0.71 6.37 -0.51
N ASP A 53 -1.89 5.85 -0.84
CA ASP A 53 -2.25 4.45 -0.55
C ASP A 53 -1.30 3.49 -1.26
N ARG A 54 -0.94 3.77 -2.52
CA ARG A 54 -0.01 2.93 -3.28
C ARG A 54 1.38 2.90 -2.67
N ALA A 55 1.95 4.06 -2.35
CA ALA A 55 3.27 4.14 -1.72
C ALA A 55 3.32 3.40 -0.37
N ALA A 56 2.23 3.47 0.42
CA ALA A 56 2.13 2.76 1.68
C ALA A 56 1.98 1.23 1.49
N VAL A 57 1.26 0.78 0.45
CA VAL A 57 1.18 -0.65 0.08
C VAL A 57 2.56 -1.16 -0.32
N ASP A 58 3.27 -0.44 -1.18
CA ASP A 58 4.60 -0.84 -1.67
C ASP A 58 5.58 -0.99 -0.49
N GLN A 59 5.59 -0.05 0.46
CA GLN A 59 6.44 -0.14 1.65
C GLN A 59 6.09 -1.36 2.52
N MET A 60 4.80 -1.63 2.75
CA MET A 60 4.37 -2.83 3.47
C MET A 60 4.85 -4.10 2.78
N VAL A 61 4.67 -4.17 1.46
CA VAL A 61 5.03 -5.32 0.63
C VAL A 61 6.54 -5.55 0.68
N ASP A 62 7.36 -4.50 0.55
CA ASP A 62 8.81 -4.62 0.61
C ASP A 62 9.29 -5.23 1.94
N VAL A 63 8.71 -4.79 3.07
CA VAL A 63 9.04 -5.36 4.38
C VAL A 63 8.63 -6.83 4.47
N LEU A 64 7.42 -7.17 4.01
CA LEU A 64 6.92 -8.54 4.00
C LEU A 64 7.79 -9.46 3.12
N LEU A 65 8.13 -9.03 1.91
CA LEU A 65 8.96 -9.80 0.98
C LEU A 65 10.37 -9.98 1.53
N THR A 66 10.93 -8.93 2.13
CA THR A 66 12.23 -9.02 2.80
C THR A 66 12.20 -10.06 3.93
N ASP A 67 11.16 -10.06 4.76
CA ASP A 67 11.00 -11.08 5.79
C ASP A 67 10.81 -12.48 5.19
N LEU A 68 10.02 -12.63 4.13
CA LEU A 68 9.80 -13.92 3.48
C LEU A 68 11.09 -14.48 2.85
N GLN A 69 11.93 -13.63 2.26
CA GLN A 69 13.21 -14.02 1.66
C GLN A 69 14.27 -14.42 2.69
N ASN A 70 14.17 -13.90 3.91
CA ASN A 70 15.11 -14.21 5.00
C ASN A 70 14.58 -15.28 5.96
N ALA A 71 13.37 -15.79 5.70
CA ALA A 71 12.76 -16.84 6.51
C ALA A 71 13.38 -18.20 6.17
N ARG A 72 13.41 -19.07 7.17
CA ARG A 72 13.81 -20.49 7.05
C ARG A 72 12.62 -21.39 7.34
N GLY A 73 11.78 -21.00 8.30
CA GLY A 73 10.54 -21.67 8.62
C GLY A 73 9.33 -20.75 8.50
N MET A 74 8.19 -21.30 8.08
CA MET A 74 6.96 -20.55 7.85
C MET A 74 5.71 -21.35 8.22
N VAL A 75 4.74 -20.68 8.85
CA VAL A 75 3.36 -21.12 8.98
C VAL A 75 2.45 -20.02 8.45
N ALA A 76 1.62 -20.38 7.48
CA ALA A 76 0.70 -19.47 6.81
C ALA A 76 -0.76 -19.86 7.10
N GLY A 77 -1.53 -18.91 7.61
CA GLY A 77 -2.98 -18.97 7.73
C GLY A 77 -3.63 -17.71 7.16
N GLU A 78 -4.96 -17.67 7.11
CA GLU A 78 -5.68 -16.54 6.51
C GLU A 78 -5.56 -15.24 7.31
N GLN A 79 -5.43 -15.33 8.63
CA GLN A 79 -5.34 -14.17 9.53
C GLN A 79 -3.98 -13.99 10.17
N GLU A 80 -3.10 -14.97 10.00
CA GLU A 80 -1.81 -15.00 10.68
C GLU A 80 -0.75 -15.61 9.79
N LEU A 81 0.42 -14.99 9.77
CA LEU A 81 1.62 -15.50 9.14
C LEU A 81 2.75 -15.45 10.17
N VAL A 82 3.33 -16.62 10.46
CA VAL A 82 4.47 -16.75 11.36
C VAL A 82 5.69 -17.16 10.55
N LEU A 83 6.76 -16.40 10.71
CA LEU A 83 8.05 -16.61 10.05
C LEU A 83 9.12 -16.79 11.12
N HIS A 84 10.08 -17.67 10.86
CA HIS A 84 11.29 -17.82 11.64
C HIS A 84 12.51 -17.82 10.73
N GLY A 85 13.57 -17.12 11.11
CA GLY A 85 14.79 -17.02 10.33
C GLY A 85 15.62 -15.84 10.78
N PHE A 86 16.35 -15.23 9.86
CA PHE A 86 17.16 -14.03 10.12
C PHE A 86 16.32 -12.77 9.87
N LEU A 87 15.32 -12.61 10.73
CA LEU A 87 14.19 -11.72 10.52
C LEU A 87 14.23 -10.60 11.53
N GLY A 88 14.44 -9.37 11.07
CA GLY A 88 14.44 -8.24 11.98
C GLY A 88 14.78 -6.92 11.31
N ILE A 89 14.20 -5.87 11.86
CA ILE A 89 14.66 -4.50 11.63
C ILE A 89 14.91 -3.93 13.03
N ARG A 90 16.16 -3.63 13.35
CA ARG A 90 16.58 -3.00 14.60
C ARG A 90 17.04 -1.59 14.31
N ASP A 91 16.40 -0.61 14.95
CA ASP A 91 16.72 0.81 14.77
C ASP A 91 16.65 1.27 13.30
N GLY A 92 15.70 0.70 12.53
CA GLY A 92 15.52 1.00 11.10
C GLY A 92 16.54 0.35 10.17
N ARG A 93 17.37 -0.58 10.66
CA ARG A 93 18.34 -1.34 9.87
C ARG A 93 18.02 -2.84 9.88
N PRO A 94 18.31 -3.59 8.80
CA PRO A 94 18.21 -5.04 8.81
C PRO A 94 18.99 -5.62 10.00
N ASP A 95 18.32 -6.46 10.76
CA ASP A 95 18.90 -7.23 11.85
C ASP A 95 18.96 -8.68 11.40
N HIS A 96 20.18 -9.20 11.24
CA HIS A 96 20.44 -10.59 10.84
C HIS A 96 20.54 -11.52 12.05
N SER A 97 20.01 -11.13 13.21
CA SER A 97 19.88 -12.06 14.32
C SER A 97 18.72 -13.04 14.07
N PRO A 98 18.84 -14.30 14.53
CA PRO A 98 17.72 -15.22 14.53
C PRO A 98 16.54 -14.64 15.31
N GLY A 99 15.37 -14.69 14.71
CA GLY A 99 14.15 -14.12 15.27
C GLY A 99 12.89 -14.75 14.70
N ARG A 100 11.78 -14.44 15.35
CA ARG A 100 10.45 -14.83 14.91
C ARG A 100 9.65 -13.57 14.58
N VAL A 101 9.06 -13.54 13.39
CA VAL A 101 8.14 -12.48 12.99
C VAL A 101 6.75 -13.05 12.88
N ARG A 102 5.79 -12.37 13.50
CA ARG A 102 4.37 -12.69 13.43
C ARG A 102 3.63 -11.53 12.80
N TYR A 103 3.03 -11.79 11.66
CA TYR A 103 2.03 -10.92 11.04
C TYR A 103 0.66 -11.41 11.48
N ALA A 104 -0.12 -10.55 12.13
CA ALA A 104 -1.46 -10.88 12.60
C ALA A 104 -2.47 -9.81 12.19
N ILE A 105 -3.61 -10.25 11.68
CA ILE A 105 -4.76 -9.39 11.42
C ILE A 105 -5.57 -9.31 12.72
N VAL A 106 -5.59 -8.13 13.33
CA VAL A 106 -6.30 -7.85 14.58
C VAL A 106 -7.34 -6.78 14.37
N ARG A 107 -8.48 -6.92 15.04
CA ARG A 107 -9.53 -5.90 14.98
C ARG A 107 -9.21 -4.75 15.93
N ALA A 108 -9.12 -3.54 15.40
CA ALA A 108 -8.91 -2.32 16.18
C ALA A 108 -10.01 -1.30 15.84
N GLY A 109 -11.02 -1.23 16.71
CA GLY A 109 -12.23 -0.46 16.45
C GLY A 109 -13.05 -1.06 15.31
N ASP A 110 -13.34 -0.26 14.31
CA ASP A 110 -14.17 -0.66 13.16
C ASP A 110 -13.38 -1.31 12.03
N HIS A 111 -12.05 -1.32 12.13
CA HIS A 111 -11.16 -1.78 11.07
C HIS A 111 -10.34 -3.00 11.49
N ASN A 112 -10.00 -3.82 10.51
CA ASN A 112 -8.98 -4.84 10.65
C ASN A 112 -7.61 -4.26 10.36
N VAL A 113 -6.63 -4.52 11.23
CA VAL A 113 -5.29 -3.94 11.17
C VAL A 113 -4.28 -5.05 11.06
N LEU A 114 -3.32 -4.90 10.15
CA LEU A 114 -2.17 -5.77 10.09
C LEU A 114 -1.09 -5.27 11.05
N VAL A 115 -0.74 -6.11 12.01
CA VAL A 115 0.34 -5.86 12.97
C VAL A 115 1.48 -6.83 12.69
N ARG A 116 2.70 -6.31 12.69
CA ARG A 116 3.93 -7.09 12.63
C ARG A 116 4.59 -7.06 14.01
N SER A 117 4.76 -8.23 14.61
CA SER A 117 5.45 -8.43 15.87
C SER A 117 6.75 -9.18 15.63
N VAL A 118 7.86 -8.63 16.09
CA VAL A 118 9.18 -9.24 16.05
C VAL A 118 9.54 -9.69 17.44
N GLU A 119 9.92 -10.95 17.59
CA GLU A 119 10.51 -11.51 18.79
C GLU A 119 11.96 -11.90 18.49
N SER A 120 12.90 -11.25 19.18
CA SER A 120 14.34 -11.46 19.02
C SER A 120 15.01 -11.57 20.38
N VAL A 121 16.30 -11.90 20.40
CA VAL A 121 17.12 -11.92 21.62
C VAL A 121 17.10 -10.57 22.35
N GLY A 122 16.86 -9.46 21.64
CA GLY A 122 16.77 -8.11 22.20
C GLY A 122 15.41 -7.72 22.77
N GLY A 123 14.40 -8.59 22.70
CA GLY A 123 13.04 -8.34 23.16
C GLY A 123 11.99 -8.42 22.05
N SER A 124 10.76 -8.06 22.41
CA SER A 124 9.62 -8.06 21.48
C SER A 124 9.22 -6.65 21.10
N GLN A 125 9.03 -6.40 19.80
CA GLN A 125 8.52 -5.14 19.27
C GLN A 125 7.33 -5.41 18.36
N SER A 126 6.32 -4.54 18.39
CA SER A 126 5.17 -4.62 17.50
C SER A 126 4.93 -3.29 16.80
N SER A 127 4.67 -3.34 15.50
CA SER A 127 4.35 -2.17 14.68
C SER A 127 3.08 -2.39 13.86
N LEU A 128 2.34 -1.30 13.67
CA LEU A 128 1.22 -1.27 12.74
C LEU A 128 1.78 -1.20 11.32
N VAL A 129 1.34 -2.11 10.46
CA VAL A 129 1.80 -2.20 9.07
C VAL A 129 0.75 -1.67 8.12
N TRP A 130 -0.53 -2.02 8.33
CA TRP A 130 -1.62 -1.65 7.41
C TRP A 130 -2.98 -1.54 8.09
N LEU A 131 -3.84 -0.67 7.57
CA LEU A 131 -5.23 -0.49 8.00
C LEU A 131 -6.20 -1.02 6.92
N GLY A 132 -7.22 -1.76 7.35
CA GLY A 132 -8.20 -2.39 6.45
C GLY A 132 -7.67 -3.66 5.79
N MET A 133 -6.88 -4.47 6.51
CA MET A 133 -6.41 -5.77 6.02
C MET A 133 -7.51 -6.84 6.19
N GLY A 134 -7.79 -7.60 5.15
CA GLY A 134 -8.82 -8.64 5.15
C GLY A 134 -8.25 -10.02 5.43
N ALA A 135 -7.34 -10.48 4.57
CA ALA A 135 -6.76 -11.82 4.66
C ALA A 135 -5.42 -11.94 3.93
N PHE A 136 -4.60 -12.89 4.39
CA PHE A 136 -3.51 -13.48 3.63
C PHE A 136 -4.03 -14.66 2.83
N GLN A 137 -3.52 -14.81 1.61
CA GLN A 137 -3.70 -16.03 0.85
C GLN A 137 -2.35 -16.48 0.30
N MET A 138 -1.97 -17.72 0.64
CA MET A 138 -0.77 -18.36 0.14
C MET A 138 -1.11 -19.60 -0.66
N ASP A 139 -0.60 -19.64 -1.88
CA ASP A 139 -0.73 -20.79 -2.76
C ASP A 139 0.68 -21.34 -3.02
N VAL A 140 0.97 -22.53 -2.51
CA VAL A 140 2.24 -23.23 -2.77
C VAL A 140 2.29 -23.67 -4.23
N LEU A 141 3.39 -23.37 -4.91
CA LEU A 141 3.61 -23.72 -6.31
C LEU A 141 4.62 -24.87 -6.46
N ALA A 142 5.66 -24.89 -5.62
CA ALA A 142 6.65 -25.96 -5.55
C ALA A 142 7.13 -26.14 -4.10
N MET A 143 7.31 -27.40 -3.71
CA MET A 143 7.96 -27.81 -2.45
C MET A 143 9.41 -28.19 -2.72
N ALA A 144 10.26 -28.07 -1.70
CA ALA A 144 11.63 -28.57 -1.73
C ALA A 144 11.67 -30.05 -2.16
N SER A 145 12.68 -30.39 -2.95
CA SER A 145 12.87 -31.74 -3.51
C SER A 145 13.00 -32.79 -2.39
N GLU A 146 12.41 -33.98 -2.58
CA GLU A 146 12.45 -35.09 -1.59
C GLU A 146 13.88 -35.54 -1.24
N VAL A 147 14.87 -35.18 -2.06
CA VAL A 147 16.30 -35.47 -1.83
C VAL A 147 16.86 -34.64 -0.67
N ASP A 148 16.38 -33.41 -0.48
CA ASP A 148 16.80 -32.51 0.61
C ASP A 148 15.95 -32.73 1.89
N ALA A 149 14.72 -33.23 1.73
CA ALA A 149 13.81 -33.55 2.84
C ALA A 149 14.33 -34.65 3.78
N ALA A 150 15.24 -35.52 3.29
CA ALA A 150 15.89 -36.55 4.10
C ALA A 150 16.92 -35.97 5.09
N GLU A 151 17.52 -34.81 4.79
CA GLU A 151 18.41 -34.07 5.72
C GLU A 151 17.63 -33.10 6.63
N ALA A 152 16.50 -32.57 6.14
CA ALA A 152 15.58 -31.70 6.88
C ALA A 152 14.96 -32.36 8.14
N GLY A 153 14.84 -33.69 8.14
CA GLY A 153 14.40 -34.47 9.31
C GLY A 153 15.43 -34.57 10.45
N SER A 154 16.63 -34.02 10.28
CA SER A 154 17.64 -33.99 11.34
C SER A 154 17.32 -32.91 12.39
N MET A 155 17.74 -33.13 13.64
CA MET A 155 17.65 -32.13 14.72
C MET A 155 18.29 -30.78 14.34
N ALA A 156 19.18 -30.72 13.34
CA ALA A 156 19.79 -29.48 12.86
C ALA A 156 18.79 -28.59 12.08
N GLY A 157 17.99 -29.16 11.17
CA GLY A 157 17.00 -28.40 10.39
C GLY A 157 15.86 -27.83 11.25
N ALA A 158 15.49 -28.55 12.33
CA ALA A 158 14.49 -28.06 13.30
C ALA A 158 14.96 -26.83 14.09
N VAL A 159 16.28 -26.65 14.28
CA VAL A 159 16.84 -25.48 14.97
C VAL A 159 16.83 -24.25 14.05
N GLU A 160 17.16 -24.44 12.77
CA GLU A 160 17.20 -23.34 11.79
C GLU A 160 15.80 -22.78 11.47
N THR A 161 14.80 -23.66 11.42
CA THR A 161 13.38 -23.30 11.23
C THR A 161 12.68 -22.86 12.51
N GLY A 162 13.34 -22.96 13.68
CA GLY A 162 12.76 -22.63 14.97
C GLY A 162 11.52 -23.48 15.29
N GLY A 163 11.48 -24.71 14.79
CA GLY A 163 10.37 -25.66 14.92
C GLY A 163 9.16 -25.38 14.03
N LEU A 164 9.27 -24.47 13.05
CA LEU A 164 8.24 -24.27 12.02
C LEU A 164 8.49 -25.20 10.81
N PRO A 165 7.47 -25.50 9.99
CA PRO A 165 7.67 -26.13 8.69
C PRO A 165 8.62 -25.32 7.81
N GLU A 166 9.40 -25.99 6.97
CA GLU A 166 10.26 -25.33 6.00
C GLU A 166 9.45 -24.47 5.02
N ILE A 167 10.08 -23.38 4.58
CA ILE A 167 9.47 -22.50 3.60
C ILE A 167 9.48 -23.15 2.20
N PRO A 168 8.38 -23.05 1.42
CA PRO A 168 8.34 -23.56 0.05
C PRO A 168 9.34 -22.88 -0.88
N ASP A 169 9.93 -23.64 -1.81
CA ASP A 169 10.80 -23.12 -2.88
C ASP A 169 10.10 -22.07 -3.75
N SER A 170 8.80 -22.23 -3.98
CA SER A 170 8.03 -21.25 -4.75
C SER A 170 6.58 -21.22 -4.28
N PHE A 171 6.08 -20.01 -4.03
CA PHE A 171 4.72 -19.79 -3.57
C PHE A 171 4.21 -18.42 -4.02
N ARG A 172 2.88 -18.30 -4.16
CA ARG A 172 2.22 -17.04 -4.41
C ARG A 172 1.70 -16.46 -3.11
N VAL A 173 1.99 -15.19 -2.85
CA VAL A 173 1.40 -14.42 -1.76
C VAL A 173 0.41 -13.43 -2.32
N ARG A 174 -0.80 -13.42 -1.75
CA ARG A 174 -1.84 -12.43 -2.03
C ARG A 174 -2.27 -11.73 -0.74
N LEU A 175 -2.30 -10.40 -0.81
CA LEU A 175 -2.80 -9.55 0.26
C LEU A 175 -4.19 -9.05 -0.13
N ILE A 176 -5.18 -9.33 0.70
CA ILE A 176 -6.59 -9.00 0.44
C ILE A 176 -7.03 -7.96 1.46
N SER A 177 -7.64 -6.86 1.02
CA SER A 177 -8.22 -5.84 1.91
C SER A 177 -9.49 -6.33 2.59
N GLU A 178 -9.95 -5.62 3.62
CA GLU A 178 -11.22 -5.86 4.30
C GLU A 178 -12.43 -5.78 3.34
N SER A 179 -12.30 -5.01 2.24
CA SER A 179 -13.30 -4.93 1.17
C SER A 179 -13.24 -6.08 0.15
N GLY A 180 -12.30 -7.02 0.28
CA GLY A 180 -12.09 -8.13 -0.66
C GLY A 180 -11.26 -7.76 -1.89
N ARG A 181 -10.71 -6.53 -1.97
CA ARG A 181 -9.82 -6.11 -3.07
C ARG A 181 -8.44 -6.72 -2.87
N VAL A 182 -7.85 -7.26 -3.92
CA VAL A 182 -6.44 -7.66 -3.91
C VAL A 182 -5.57 -6.39 -3.85
N LEU A 183 -4.84 -6.22 -2.76
CA LEU A 183 -3.87 -5.13 -2.56
C LEU A 183 -2.56 -5.44 -3.28
N HIS A 184 -2.09 -6.68 -3.17
CA HIS A 184 -0.86 -7.16 -3.81
C HIS A 184 -0.96 -8.65 -4.16
N SER A 185 -0.27 -9.07 -5.22
CA SER A 185 -0.18 -10.47 -5.62
C SER A 185 1.15 -10.73 -6.31
N GLU A 186 1.98 -11.59 -5.72
CA GLU A 186 3.33 -11.87 -6.22
C GLU A 186 3.72 -13.32 -6.03
N VAL A 187 4.55 -13.82 -6.93
CA VAL A 187 5.19 -15.14 -6.82
C VAL A 187 6.58 -14.95 -6.25
N VAL A 188 6.82 -15.56 -5.09
CA VAL A 188 8.11 -15.57 -4.41
C VAL A 188 8.82 -16.86 -4.75
N HIS A 189 10.07 -16.74 -5.17
CA HIS A 189 11.00 -17.85 -5.34
C HIS A 189 11.97 -17.83 -4.16
N HIS A 190 11.88 -18.84 -3.30
CA HIS A 190 12.74 -18.99 -2.15
C HIS A 190 13.87 -19.95 -2.50
N HIS A 191 15.09 -19.45 -2.59
CA HIS A 191 16.25 -20.32 -2.83
C HIS A 191 16.67 -20.96 -1.51
N ALA A 192 16.56 -22.28 -1.41
CA ALA A 192 17.35 -23.04 -0.45
C ALA A 192 18.83 -22.90 -0.86
N MET A 193 19.62 -22.22 -0.03
CA MET A 193 21.09 -22.25 -0.09
C MET A 193 21.59 -23.30 0.88
#